data_AF-A0A429S9G4-F1
#
_entry.id   AF-A0A429S9G4-F1
#
_cell.length_a   1.000
_cell.length_b   1.000
_cell.length_c   1.000
_cell.angle_alpha   90.00
_cell.angle_beta   90.00
_cell.angle_gamma   90.00
#
_symmetry.space_group_name_H-M   'P 1'
#
loop_
_entity.id
_entity.type
_entity.pdbx_description
1 polymer ?
#
loop_
_entity_poly.entity_id
_entity_poly.type
_entity_poly.pdbx_seq_one_letter_code
_entity_poly.pdbx_strand_id
1 'polypeptide(L)' 'MIRNALEPWHLVIVIVVCLLVFGSKRLPDMARSAGKSLRILKAETRALRSDDPAGAAGAAGAAEQR' A
#
# COMPACT_ATOMS: atom_id res chain seq x y z
N MET A 1 -24.13 -7.11 18.58
CA MET A 1 -23.34 -6.45 19.65
C MET A 1 -21.88 -6.26 19.20
N ILE A 2 -21.66 -5.76 17.98
CA ILE A 2 -20.34 -5.71 17.30
C ILE A 2 -19.93 -4.26 16.98
N ARG A 3 -20.63 -3.27 17.58
CA ARG A 3 -20.61 -1.87 17.14
C ARG A 3 -19.43 -1.04 17.70
N ASN A 4 -18.64 -1.59 18.62
CA ASN A 4 -17.50 -0.91 19.25
C ASN A 4 -16.13 -1.48 18.85
N ALA A 5 -16.08 -2.54 18.04
CA ALA A 5 -14.81 -3.18 17.66
C ALA A 5 -14.03 -2.43 16.55
N LEU A 6 -14.60 -1.34 16.04
CA LEU A 6 -14.02 -0.50 14.99
C LEU A 6 -14.01 0.97 15.43
N GLU A 7 -13.75 1.25 16.72
CA GLU A 7 -13.45 2.63 17.09
C GLU A 7 -12.20 3.06 16.32
N PRO A 8 -12.31 4.04 15.40
CA PRO A 8 -11.19 4.50 14.57
C PRO A 8 -9.97 4.89 15.41
N TRP A 9 -10.20 5.22 16.68
CA TRP A 9 -9.22 5.51 17.70
C TRP A 9 -8.17 4.41 17.90
N HIS A 10 -8.56 3.14 17.91
CA HIS A 10 -7.61 2.03 18.07
C HIS A 10 -6.68 1.92 16.86
N LEU A 11 -7.22 2.12 15.65
CA LEU A 11 -6.43 2.09 14.43
C LEU A 11 -5.39 3.22 14.42
N VAL A 12 -5.77 4.42 14.87
CA VAL A 12 -4.84 5.55 15.02
C VAL A 12 -3.71 5.19 16.00
N ILE A 13 -4.03 4.62 17.16
CA ILE A 13 -3.02 4.17 18.14
C ILE A 13 -2.08 3.14 17.53
N VAL A 14 -2.59 2.12 16.83
CA VAL A 14 -1.77 1.10 16.17
C VAL A 14 -0.84 1.73 15.13
N ILE A 15 -1.34 2.67 14.31
CA ILE A 15 -0.50 3.38 13.34
C ILE A 15 0.58 4.18 14.05
N VAL A 16 0.25 4.90 15.13
CA VAL A 16 1.22 5.68 15.91
C VAL A 16 2.31 4.76 16.50
N VAL A 17 1.93 3.63 17.08
CA VAL A 17 2.87 2.63 17.63
C VAL A 17 3.74 2.05 16.52
N CYS A 18 3.16 1.67 15.37
CA CYS A 18 3.92 1.21 14.22
C CYS A 18 4.91 2.27 13.72
N LEU A 19 4.52 3.55 13.67
CA LEU A 19 5.41 4.65 13.27
C LEU A 19 6.52 4.90 14.31
N LEU A 20 6.28 4.66 15.59
CA LEU A 20 7.31 4.75 16.64
C LEU A 20 8.33 3.60 16.55
N VAL A 21 7.86 2.36 16.35
CA VAL A 21 8.73 1.17 16.29
C VAL A 21 9.47 1.07 14.96
N PHE A 22 8.78 1.28 13.83
CA PHE A 22 9.39 1.20 12.51
C PHE A 22 10.03 2.52 12.07
N GLY A 23 9.59 3.66 12.63
CA GLY A 23 10.02 4.99 12.22
C GLY A 23 9.15 5.58 11.10
N SER A 24 8.97 6.91 11.14
CA SER A 24 8.08 7.66 10.22
C SER A 24 8.45 7.56 8.74
N LYS A 25 9.71 7.22 8.42
CA LYS A 25 10.20 7.07 7.04
C LYS A 25 10.16 5.63 6.52
N ARG A 26 10.31 4.60 7.37
CA ARG A 26 10.44 3.20 6.92
C ARG A 26 9.11 2.58 6.51
N LEU A 27 8.04 2.88 7.23
CA LEU A 27 6.71 2.35 6.94
C LEU A 27 6.18 2.79 5.56
N PRO A 28 6.20 4.09 5.19
CA PRO A 28 5.80 4.53 3.86
C PRO A 28 6.79 4.09 2.78
N ASP A 29 8.08 3.97 3.10
CA ASP A 29 9.11 3.54 2.15
C ASP A 29 8.95 2.06 1.75
N MET A 30 8.72 1.18 2.73
CA MET A 30 8.41 -0.23 2.46
C MET A 30 7.09 -0.39 1.70
N ALA A 31 6.06 0.37 2.04
CA ALA A 31 4.79 0.37 1.31
C ALA A 31 4.97 0.86 -0.15
N ARG A 32 5.81 1.88 -0.38
CA ARG A 32 6.15 2.37 -1.73
C ARG A 32 6.95 1.35 -2.53
N SER A 33 7.91 0.66 -1.90
CA SER A 33 8.72 -0.38 -2.54
C SER A 33 7.87 -1.60 -2.91
N ALA A 34 7.12 -2.16 -1.94
CA ALA A 34 6.22 -3.29 -2.16
C ALA A 34 5.09 -2.95 -3.15
N GLY A 35 4.57 -1.71 -3.10
CA GLY A 35 3.56 -1.22 -4.03
C GLY A 35 4.02 -1.21 -5.50
N LYS A 36 5.30 -0.99 -5.78
CA LYS A 36 5.84 -1.07 -7.15
C LYS A 36 5.79 -2.50 -7.69
N SER A 37 6.24 -3.47 -6.90
CA SER A 37 6.23 -4.88 -7.30
C SER A 37 4.80 -5.39 -7.50
N LEU A 38 3.89 -5.01 -6.58
CA LEU A 38 2.47 -5.30 -6.71
C LEU A 38 1.83 -4.62 -7.93
N ARG A 39 2.29 -3.42 -8.32
CA ARG A 39 1.80 -2.72 -9.51
C ARG A 39 2.23 -3.43 -10.80
N ILE A 40 3.44 -3.99 -10.84
CA ILE A 40 3.92 -4.78 -11.98
C ILE A 40 3.11 -6.07 -12.08
N LEU A 41 2.99 -6.83 -10.98
CA LEU A 41 2.16 -8.03 -10.95
C LEU A 41 0.69 -7.70 -11.28
N LYS A 42 0.18 -6.56 -10.81
CA LYS A 42 -1.19 -6.12 -11.12
C LYS A 42 -1.34 -5.73 -12.58
N ALA A 43 -0.33 -5.16 -13.22
CA ALA A 43 -0.35 -4.83 -14.65
C ALA A 43 -0.31 -6.11 -15.51
N GLU A 44 0.52 -7.09 -15.15
CA GLU A 44 0.58 -8.39 -15.84
C GLU A 44 -0.71 -9.20 -15.62
N THR A 45 -1.16 -9.33 -14.36
CA THR A 45 -2.43 -10.00 -14.04
C THR A 45 -3.61 -9.28 -14.70
N ARG A 46 -3.54 -7.96 -14.83
CA ARG A 46 -4.55 -7.19 -15.56
C ARG A 46 -4.49 -7.48 -17.05
N ALA A 47 -3.32 -7.52 -17.69
CA ALA A 47 -3.23 -7.90 -19.11
C ALA A 47 -3.82 -9.30 -19.36
N LEU A 48 -3.67 -10.21 -18.41
CA LEU A 48 -4.28 -11.56 -18.43
C LEU A 48 -5.80 -11.55 -18.15
N ARG A 49 -6.30 -10.56 -17.41
CA ARG A 49 -7.71 -10.43 -16.99
C ARG A 49 -8.52 -9.48 -17.89
N SER A 50 -7.84 -8.58 -18.60
CA SER A 50 -8.39 -7.41 -19.28
C SER A 50 -8.13 -7.46 -20.78
N ASP A 51 -8.80 -8.39 -21.43
CA ASP A 51 -9.53 -8.12 -22.68
C ASP A 51 -10.56 -6.95 -22.54
N ASP A 52 -10.33 -5.92 -21.69
CA ASP A 52 -11.20 -4.73 -21.53
C ASP A 52 -10.46 -3.53 -20.86
N PRO A 53 -10.58 -2.28 -21.37
CA PRO A 53 -9.63 -1.19 -21.11
C PRO A 53 -10.03 -0.30 -19.92
N ALA A 54 -9.10 -0.01 -19.00
CA ALA A 54 -8.92 1.32 -18.34
C ALA A 54 -8.22 1.24 -16.98
N GLY A 55 -6.97 1.71 -16.85
CA GLY A 55 -6.54 2.25 -15.56
C GLY A 55 -5.05 2.38 -15.39
N ALA A 56 -4.56 3.51 -15.89
CA ALA A 56 -3.33 4.12 -15.50
C ALA A 56 -3.61 5.14 -14.39
N ALA A 57 -3.35 4.78 -13.13
CA ALA A 57 -3.10 5.75 -12.06
C ALA A 57 -2.18 5.08 -11.03
N GLY A 58 -1.04 5.70 -10.71
CA GLY A 58 -0.15 5.23 -9.65
C GLY A 58 1.25 4.77 -10.10
N ALA A 59 1.80 5.32 -11.18
CA ALA A 59 3.18 5.10 -11.62
C ALA A 59 4.23 5.90 -10.79
N ALA A 60 3.89 6.33 -9.58
CA ALA A 60 4.74 7.23 -8.81
C ALA A 60 5.66 6.44 -7.87
N GLY A 61 6.82 6.06 -8.39
CA GLY A 61 7.99 5.99 -7.53
C GLY A 61 9.01 4.91 -7.81
N ALA A 62 8.97 4.16 -8.92
CA ALA A 62 9.83 3.03 -9.30
C ALA A 62 11.37 3.25 -9.35
N ALA A 63 11.94 4.05 -8.45
CA ALA A 63 13.36 4.20 -8.21
C ALA A 63 13.62 4.08 -6.70
N GLU A 64 14.26 3.00 -6.31
CA GLU A 64 15.41 3.05 -5.41
C GLU A 64 16.35 1.99 -6.00
N GLN A 65 16.73 2.23 -7.27
CA GLN A 65 17.76 1.44 -7.95
C GLN A 65 19.10 1.95 -7.40
N ARG A 66 19.51 1.35 -6.29
CA ARG A 66 20.87 1.34 -5.77
C ARG A 66 21.05 0.07 -4.94
#